data_AF-A0A4Y7RTB3-F1
#
_entry.id   AF-A0A4Y7RTB3-F1
#
_cell.length_a   1.000
_cell.length_b   1.000
_cell.length_c   1.000
_cell.angle_alpha   90.00
_cell.angle_beta   90.00
_cell.angle_gamma   90.00
#
_symmetry.space_group_name_H-M   'P 1'
#
loop_
_entity.id
_entity.type
_entity.pdbx_description
1 polymer ?
#
loop_
_entity_poly.entity_id
_entity_poly.type
_entity_poly.pdbx_seq_one_letter_code
_entity_poly.pdbx_strand_id
1 'polypeptide(L)'
;MRRFIYSKVEQFHYEDIKEKIEEIKDAFDRYLDSYPVKTSQSKHGIMGPVGKILQEIKKGKWDVEGLSGYAVNIHLHNPKTKGRISENARAALEEGIEKLLSLIREESIAAQDRILELVDYGLYYRRRKKSLAWLESVKREWVEFLKEKYSTWENLVKAWGEKPKKGIQDIESIGYPSKRVYAEAKDQKKADMGEFIKQAELKGYDLDDEEE
;
A
#
# COMPACT_ATOMS: atom_id res chain seq x y z
N MET A 1 -17.78 -23.15 45.52
CA MET A 1 -16.44 -23.34 44.91
C MET A 1 -16.45 -22.78 43.49
N ARG A 2 -15.52 -21.88 43.15
CA ARG A 2 -15.31 -21.47 41.75
C ARG A 2 -14.47 -22.55 41.06
N ARG A 3 -14.93 -23.06 39.91
CA ARG A 3 -14.11 -23.95 39.06
C ARG A 3 -13.09 -23.10 38.32
N PHE A 4 -11.81 -23.28 38.64
CA PHE A 4 -10.72 -22.74 37.85
C PHE A 4 -10.59 -23.59 36.59
N ILE A 5 -10.84 -22.98 35.42
CA ILE A 5 -10.56 -23.60 34.13
C ILE A 5 -9.10 -23.28 33.83
N TYR A 6 -8.22 -24.27 33.96
CA TYR A 6 -6.86 -24.19 33.48
C TYR A 6 -6.86 -24.63 32.01
N SER A 7 -6.72 -23.68 31.08
CA SER A 7 -6.37 -24.03 29.70
C SER A 7 -4.86 -24.31 29.65
N LYS A 8 -4.47 -25.45 29.08
CA LYS A 8 -3.08 -25.61 28.62
C LYS A 8 -2.87 -24.53 27.56
N VAL A 9 -1.93 -23.62 27.79
CA VAL A 9 -1.48 -22.70 26.75
C VAL A 9 -0.75 -23.56 25.73
N GLU A 10 -1.42 -23.90 24.64
CA GLU A 10 -0.74 -24.52 23.50
C GLU A 10 0.33 -23.56 23.02
N GLN A 11 1.54 -24.09 22.87
CA GLN A 11 2.66 -23.30 22.41
C GLN A 11 2.46 -23.03 20.92
N PHE A 12 2.44 -21.76 20.53
CA PHE A 12 2.33 -21.38 19.13
C PHE A 12 3.67 -21.63 18.42
N HIS A 13 3.71 -22.66 17.57
CA HIS A 13 4.90 -23.05 16.83
C HIS A 13 4.97 -22.28 15.50
N TYR A 14 5.44 -21.04 15.57
CA TYR A 14 5.51 -20.15 14.39
C TYR A 14 6.29 -20.75 13.22
N GLU A 15 7.41 -21.44 13.49
CA GLU A 15 8.27 -21.99 12.43
C GLU A 15 7.56 -23.03 11.57
N ASP A 16 6.57 -23.75 12.13
CA ASP A 16 5.84 -24.81 11.40
C ASP A 16 4.85 -24.25 10.38
N ILE A 17 4.41 -23.00 10.57
CA ILE A 17 3.39 -22.36 9.74
C ILE A 17 3.89 -21.13 8.98
N LYS A 18 5.15 -20.75 9.19
CA LYS A 18 5.77 -19.55 8.62
C LYS A 18 5.69 -19.51 7.09
N GLU A 19 5.99 -20.63 6.43
CA GLU A 19 5.93 -20.71 4.96
C GLU A 19 4.50 -20.53 4.45
N LYS A 20 3.51 -21.18 5.10
CA LYS A 20 2.09 -21.01 4.78
C LYS A 20 1.67 -19.53 4.94
N ILE A 21 2.13 -18.85 5.99
CA ILE A 21 1.87 -17.42 6.20
C ILE A 21 2.50 -16.55 5.11
N GLU A 22 3.72 -16.85 4.65
CA GLU A 22 4.34 -16.11 3.53
C GLU A 22 3.56 -16.32 2.23
N GLU A 23 3.13 -17.53 1.92
CA GLU A 23 2.33 -17.81 0.71
C GLU A 23 1.00 -17.04 0.71
N ILE A 24 0.32 -16.97 1.86
CA ILE A 24 -0.91 -16.19 2.02
C ILE A 24 -0.62 -14.70 1.75
N LYS A 25 0.47 -14.17 2.32
CA LYS A 25 0.88 -12.78 2.08
C LYS A 25 1.23 -12.52 0.63
N ASP A 26 1.89 -13.46 -0.05
CA ASP A 26 2.26 -13.36 -1.47
C ASP A 26 1.03 -13.34 -2.37
N ALA A 27 0.02 -14.18 -2.09
CA ALA A 27 -1.25 -14.17 -2.82
C ALA A 27 -1.99 -12.83 -2.65
N PHE A 28 -2.14 -12.35 -1.41
CA PHE A 28 -2.77 -11.05 -1.16
C PHE A 28 -1.97 -9.87 -1.71
N ASP A 29 -0.64 -9.93 -1.68
CA ASP A 29 0.21 -8.88 -2.24
C ASP A 29 0.07 -8.80 -3.77
N ARG A 30 0.05 -9.94 -4.48
CA ARG A 30 -0.25 -10.00 -5.93
C ARG A 30 -1.62 -9.43 -6.26
N TYR A 31 -2.64 -9.77 -5.46
CA TYR A 31 -3.96 -9.17 -5.59
C TYR A 31 -3.91 -7.64 -5.46
N LEU A 32 -3.23 -7.14 -4.43
CA LEU A 32 -3.12 -5.71 -4.14
C LEU A 32 -2.28 -4.93 -5.16
N ASP A 33 -1.45 -5.58 -5.98
CA ASP A 33 -0.76 -4.92 -7.11
C ASP A 33 -1.76 -4.41 -8.18
N SER A 34 -2.94 -5.03 -8.27
CA SER A 34 -4.03 -4.57 -9.14
C SER A 34 -5.04 -3.64 -8.46
N TYR A 35 -4.99 -3.56 -7.13
CA TYR A 35 -5.90 -2.71 -6.36
C TYR A 35 -5.43 -1.27 -6.49
N PRO A 36 -6.30 -0.32 -6.90
CA PRO A 36 -5.89 1.06 -7.02
C PRO A 36 -5.43 1.56 -5.66
N VAL A 37 -4.24 2.15 -5.63
CA VAL A 37 -3.70 2.76 -4.43
C VAL A 37 -4.71 3.82 -3.98
N LYS A 38 -5.32 3.61 -2.81
CA LYS A 38 -6.16 4.65 -2.24
C LYS A 38 -5.26 5.84 -1.91
N THR A 39 -5.78 7.03 -2.19
CA THR A 39 -5.17 8.33 -1.84
C THR A 39 -4.88 8.46 -0.33
N SER A 40 -5.55 7.66 0.52
CA SER A 40 -5.27 7.65 1.95
C SER A 40 -4.06 6.76 2.28
N GLN A 41 -3.05 7.35 2.92
CA GLN A 41 -1.89 6.68 3.52
C GLN A 41 -2.26 5.75 4.70
N SER A 42 -3.56 5.63 5.02
CA SER A 42 -4.07 4.76 6.07
C SER A 42 -3.81 3.28 5.78
N LYS A 43 -3.69 2.47 6.85
CA LYS A 43 -3.58 1.01 6.74
C LYS A 43 -4.71 0.41 5.90
N HIS A 44 -5.94 0.92 6.05
CA HIS A 44 -7.10 0.48 5.26
C HIS A 44 -6.98 0.82 3.76
N GLY A 45 -6.33 1.94 3.42
CA GLY A 45 -6.02 2.28 2.04
C GLY A 45 -5.01 1.34 1.42
N ILE A 46 -3.93 1.07 2.17
CA ILE A 46 -2.80 0.24 1.74
C ILE A 46 -3.19 -1.23 1.57
N MET A 47 -4.05 -1.74 2.44
CA MET A 47 -4.47 -3.15 2.45
C MET A 47 -5.74 -3.43 1.65
N GLY A 48 -6.37 -2.41 1.06
CA GLY A 48 -7.59 -2.58 0.28
C GLY A 48 -8.67 -3.40 1.01
N PRO A 49 -9.38 -4.30 0.30
CA PRO A 49 -10.39 -5.18 0.89
C PRO A 49 -9.85 -6.26 1.83
N VAL A 50 -8.55 -6.59 1.74
CA VAL A 50 -7.92 -7.65 2.55
C VAL A 50 -8.10 -7.38 4.04
N GLY A 51 -7.92 -6.13 4.48
CA GLY A 51 -8.11 -5.76 5.89
C GLY A 51 -9.51 -6.08 6.42
N LYS A 52 -10.55 -5.97 5.57
CA LYS A 52 -11.93 -6.35 5.95
C LYS A 52 -12.15 -7.86 5.88
N ILE A 53 -11.54 -8.55 4.92
CA ILE A 53 -11.57 -10.02 4.84
C ILE A 53 -11.05 -10.63 6.14
N LEU A 54 -9.92 -10.15 6.65
CA LEU A 54 -9.35 -10.65 7.92
C LEU A 54 -10.31 -10.44 9.10
N GLN A 55 -11.02 -9.31 9.13
CA GLN A 55 -12.05 -9.03 10.15
C GLN A 55 -13.26 -9.95 10.02
N GLU A 56 -13.71 -10.24 8.80
CA GLU A 56 -14.83 -11.15 8.55
C GLU A 56 -14.47 -12.60 8.89
N ILE A 57 -13.27 -13.05 8.55
CA ILE A 57 -12.76 -14.37 8.96
C ILE A 57 -12.76 -14.50 10.49
N LYS A 58 -12.30 -13.46 11.21
CA LYS A 58 -12.34 -13.44 12.68
C LYS A 58 -13.76 -13.57 13.26
N LYS A 59 -14.80 -13.16 12.54
CA LYS A 59 -16.20 -13.32 12.95
C LYS A 59 -16.74 -14.74 12.70
N GLY A 60 -16.01 -15.59 11.98
CA GLY A 60 -16.22 -17.04 11.94
C GLY A 60 -17.36 -17.55 11.05
N LYS A 61 -17.82 -16.81 10.04
CA LYS A 61 -18.95 -17.22 9.19
C LYS A 61 -18.79 -16.94 7.69
N TRP A 62 -17.66 -17.34 7.11
CA TRP A 62 -17.48 -17.15 5.67
C TRP A 62 -16.69 -18.28 5.01
N ASP A 63 -17.10 -18.63 3.79
CA ASP A 63 -16.40 -19.50 2.87
C ASP A 63 -15.60 -18.69 1.84
N VAL A 64 -14.85 -19.39 0.98
CA VAL A 64 -14.00 -18.73 -0.03
C VAL A 64 -14.85 -17.90 -0.98
N GLU A 65 -15.97 -18.44 -1.46
CA GLU A 65 -16.87 -17.77 -2.39
C GLU A 65 -17.48 -16.50 -1.78
N GLY A 66 -18.00 -16.59 -0.54
CA GLY A 66 -18.61 -15.46 0.16
C GLY A 66 -17.63 -14.32 0.44
N LEU A 67 -16.40 -14.63 0.88
CA LEU A 67 -15.36 -13.60 1.09
C LEU A 67 -14.89 -12.99 -0.22
N SER A 68 -14.77 -13.79 -1.28
CA SER A 68 -14.37 -13.31 -2.59
C SER A 68 -15.43 -12.39 -3.18
N GLY A 69 -16.71 -12.78 -3.11
CA GLY A 69 -17.84 -11.95 -3.50
C GLY A 69 -17.91 -10.64 -2.70
N TYR A 70 -17.64 -10.69 -1.40
CA TYR A 70 -17.58 -9.50 -0.55
C TYR A 70 -16.47 -8.53 -1.00
N ALA A 71 -15.27 -9.03 -1.28
CA ALA A 71 -14.15 -8.21 -1.75
C ALA A 71 -14.36 -7.67 -3.17
N VAL A 72 -14.95 -8.45 -4.07
CA VAL A 72 -15.38 -7.98 -5.40
C VAL A 72 -16.41 -6.87 -5.28
N ASN A 73 -17.37 -6.99 -4.36
CA ASN A 73 -18.36 -5.94 -4.11
C ASN A 73 -17.70 -4.62 -3.66
N ILE A 74 -16.66 -4.70 -2.82
CA ILE A 74 -15.87 -3.51 -2.43
C ILE A 74 -15.16 -2.90 -3.65
N HIS A 75 -14.61 -3.73 -4.55
CA HIS A 75 -14.04 -3.25 -5.81
C HIS A 75 -15.05 -2.52 -6.67
N LEU A 76 -16.25 -3.08 -6.85
CA LEU A 76 -17.29 -2.51 -7.69
C LEU A 76 -17.74 -1.13 -7.22
N HIS A 77 -17.78 -0.93 -5.91
CA HIS A 77 -18.14 0.34 -5.29
C HIS A 77 -16.98 1.34 -5.17
N ASN A 78 -15.78 0.98 -5.64
CA ASN A 78 -14.64 1.90 -5.64
C ASN A 78 -14.58 2.67 -6.98
N PRO A 79 -14.76 4.00 -6.99
CA PRO A 79 -14.76 4.78 -8.23
C PRO A 79 -13.42 4.70 -9.00
N LYS A 80 -12.29 4.46 -8.30
CA LYS A 80 -10.97 4.35 -8.93
C LYS A 80 -10.77 3.06 -9.72
N THR A 81 -11.48 1.98 -9.38
CA THR A 81 -11.38 0.70 -10.12
C THR A 81 -12.21 0.72 -11.40
N LYS A 82 -13.09 1.73 -11.58
CA LYS A 82 -14.13 1.76 -12.63
C LYS A 82 -14.97 0.49 -12.65
N GLY A 83 -15.14 -0.16 -11.50
CA GLY A 83 -15.88 -1.40 -11.35
C GLY A 83 -15.21 -2.62 -12.00
N ARG A 84 -13.88 -2.61 -12.18
CA ARG A 84 -13.15 -3.73 -12.81
C ARG A 84 -12.12 -4.33 -11.85
N ILE A 85 -12.00 -5.65 -11.93
CA ILE A 85 -10.95 -6.46 -11.33
C ILE A 85 -10.45 -7.41 -12.43
N SER A 86 -9.13 -7.58 -12.56
CA SER A 86 -8.58 -8.51 -13.55
C SER A 86 -8.78 -9.96 -13.09
N GLU A 87 -8.79 -10.88 -14.06
CA GLU A 87 -8.90 -12.32 -13.76
C GLU A 87 -7.77 -12.78 -12.82
N ASN A 88 -6.53 -12.35 -13.11
CA ASN A 88 -5.36 -12.66 -12.29
C ASN A 88 -5.50 -12.13 -10.85
N ALA A 89 -6.07 -10.94 -10.69
CA ALA A 89 -6.30 -10.36 -9.37
C ALA A 89 -7.36 -11.11 -8.59
N ARG A 90 -8.46 -11.50 -9.24
CA ARG A 90 -9.50 -12.33 -8.63
C ARG A 90 -8.95 -13.68 -8.20
N ALA A 91 -8.19 -14.34 -9.07
CA ALA A 91 -7.55 -15.62 -8.76
C ALA A 91 -6.58 -15.51 -7.57
N ALA A 92 -5.74 -14.47 -7.52
CA ALA A 92 -4.83 -14.24 -6.39
C ALA A 92 -5.56 -13.94 -5.07
N LEU A 93 -6.70 -13.24 -5.14
CA LEU A 93 -7.56 -12.98 -4.00
C LEU A 93 -8.18 -14.28 -3.45
N GLU A 94 -8.77 -15.09 -4.33
CA GLU A 94 -9.38 -16.38 -4.01
C GLU A 94 -8.33 -17.33 -3.41
N GLU A 95 -7.14 -17.42 -4.01
CA GLU A 95 -6.01 -18.21 -3.52
C GLU A 95 -5.61 -17.79 -2.09
N GLY A 96 -5.48 -16.48 -1.84
CA GLY A 96 -5.12 -15.97 -0.52
C GLY A 96 -6.17 -16.29 0.55
N ILE A 97 -7.46 -16.18 0.20
CA ILE A 97 -8.58 -16.54 1.08
C ILE A 97 -8.57 -18.04 1.38
N GLU A 98 -8.42 -18.88 0.35
CA GLU A 98 -8.42 -20.33 0.47
C GLU A 98 -7.29 -20.84 1.37
N LYS A 99 -6.05 -20.36 1.12
CA LYS A 99 -4.89 -20.71 1.95
C LYS A 99 -5.06 -20.27 3.40
N LEU A 100 -5.59 -19.06 3.62
CA LEU A 100 -5.82 -18.55 4.96
C LEU A 100 -6.89 -19.33 5.72
N LEU A 101 -8.03 -19.61 5.09
CA LEU A 101 -9.09 -20.40 5.70
C LEU A 101 -8.63 -21.84 6.00
N SER A 102 -7.86 -22.45 5.10
CA SER A 102 -7.28 -23.78 5.30
C SER A 102 -6.35 -23.80 6.52
N LEU A 103 -5.41 -22.86 6.61
CA LEU A 103 -4.51 -22.75 7.76
C LEU A 103 -5.26 -22.52 9.08
N ILE A 104 -6.24 -21.60 9.09
CA ILE A 104 -7.03 -21.30 10.31
C ILE A 104 -7.85 -22.50 10.77
N ARG A 105 -8.32 -23.36 9.85
CA ARG A 105 -9.08 -24.57 10.18
C ARG A 105 -8.21 -25.72 10.72
N GLU A 106 -6.94 -25.76 10.32
CA GLU A 106 -5.95 -26.73 10.81
C GLU A 106 -5.44 -26.40 12.20
N GLU A 107 -5.55 -25.13 12.59
CA GLU A 107 -4.93 -24.59 13.81
C GLU A 107 -5.94 -24.36 14.94
N SER A 108 -5.44 -24.33 16.18
CA SER A 108 -6.28 -24.14 17.35
C SER A 108 -6.84 -22.72 17.43
N ILE A 109 -7.99 -22.53 18.06
CA ILE A 109 -8.66 -21.22 18.21
C ILE A 109 -7.70 -20.17 18.80
N ALA A 110 -6.81 -20.58 19.71
CA ALA A 110 -5.79 -19.69 20.29
C ALA A 110 -4.74 -19.22 19.26
N ALA A 111 -4.41 -20.05 18.28
CA ALA A 111 -3.47 -19.73 17.21
C ALA A 111 -4.10 -18.90 16.07
N GLN A 112 -5.41 -19.04 15.83
CA GLN A 112 -6.13 -18.33 14.75
C GLN A 112 -5.96 -16.81 14.83
N ASP A 113 -6.14 -16.23 16.01
CA ASP A 113 -5.95 -14.78 16.23
C ASP A 113 -4.51 -14.35 15.89
N ARG A 114 -3.53 -15.17 16.27
CA ARG A 114 -2.12 -14.88 16.00
C ARG A 114 -1.78 -14.97 14.52
N ILE A 115 -2.34 -15.95 13.81
CA ILE A 115 -2.18 -16.12 12.36
C ILE A 115 -2.73 -14.91 11.62
N LEU A 116 -3.94 -14.46 11.98
CA LEU A 116 -4.57 -13.29 11.38
C LEU A 116 -3.72 -12.03 11.61
N GLU A 117 -3.16 -11.82 12.81
CA GLU A 117 -2.26 -10.70 13.10
C GLU A 117 -0.97 -10.73 12.26
N LEU A 118 -0.36 -11.92 12.12
CA LEU A 118 0.87 -12.09 11.36
C LEU A 118 0.67 -11.80 9.86
N VAL A 119 -0.48 -12.22 9.31
CA VAL A 119 -0.87 -11.89 7.94
C VAL A 119 -1.17 -10.40 7.82
N ASP A 120 -1.96 -9.83 8.73
CA ASP A 120 -2.38 -8.42 8.72
C ASP A 120 -1.18 -7.46 8.73
N TYR A 121 -0.36 -7.51 9.78
CA TYR A 121 0.78 -6.59 9.92
C TYR A 121 1.93 -6.95 8.98
N GLY A 122 2.14 -8.23 8.68
CA GLY A 122 3.16 -8.66 7.72
C GLY A 122 2.89 -8.13 6.32
N LEU A 123 1.64 -8.26 5.85
CA LEU A 123 1.21 -7.71 4.56
C LEU A 123 1.26 -6.19 4.57
N TYR A 124 0.73 -5.54 5.62
CA TYR A 124 0.79 -4.08 5.76
C TYR A 124 2.22 -3.55 5.63
N TYR A 125 3.17 -4.12 6.37
CA TYR A 125 4.56 -3.69 6.31
C TYR A 125 5.15 -3.86 4.91
N ARG A 126 4.89 -4.99 4.25
CA ARG A 126 5.35 -5.24 2.88
C ARG A 126 4.83 -4.19 1.90
N ARG A 127 3.52 -3.91 1.94
CA ARG A 127 2.89 -2.90 1.09
C ARG A 127 3.39 -1.49 1.41
N ARG A 128 3.57 -1.16 2.70
CA ARG A 128 4.12 0.13 3.12
C ARG A 128 5.54 0.31 2.61
N LYS A 129 6.37 -0.72 2.70
CA LYS A 129 7.75 -0.72 2.18
C LYS A 129 7.78 -0.50 0.66
N LYS A 130 6.92 -1.19 -0.10
CA LYS A 130 6.78 -0.97 -1.56
C LYS A 130 6.42 0.49 -1.88
N SER A 131 5.44 1.07 -1.18
CA SER A 131 5.02 2.46 -1.36
C SER A 131 6.13 3.47 -1.03
N LEU A 132 6.87 3.26 0.07
CA LEU A 132 8.01 4.13 0.43
C LEU A 132 9.14 4.05 -0.58
N ALA A 133 9.49 2.84 -1.04
CA ALA A 133 10.52 2.66 -2.07
C ALA A 133 10.14 3.33 -3.40
N TRP A 134 8.85 3.28 -3.75
CA TRP A 134 8.33 3.99 -4.91
C TRP A 134 8.48 5.52 -4.76
N LEU A 135 8.05 6.09 -3.63
CA LEU A 135 8.22 7.52 -3.35
C LEU A 135 9.68 7.98 -3.41
N GLU A 136 10.60 7.16 -2.89
CA GLU A 136 12.03 7.43 -2.96
C GLU A 136 12.55 7.41 -4.41
N SER A 137 12.09 6.46 -5.24
CA SER A 137 12.43 6.41 -6.66
C SER A 137 11.93 7.64 -7.41
N VAL A 138 10.68 8.04 -7.19
CA VAL A 138 10.09 9.24 -7.80
C VAL A 138 10.84 10.50 -7.37
N LYS A 139 11.19 10.61 -6.08
CA LYS A 139 11.99 11.73 -5.57
C LYS A 139 13.35 11.79 -6.26
N ARG A 140 14.01 10.64 -6.44
CA ARG A 140 15.31 10.58 -7.13
C ARG A 140 15.18 11.05 -8.58
N GLU A 141 14.19 10.55 -9.32
CA GLU A 141 13.95 10.99 -10.70
C GLU A 141 13.65 12.50 -10.78
N TRP A 142 12.92 13.05 -9.81
CA TRP A 142 12.65 14.49 -9.74
C TRP A 142 13.92 15.31 -9.50
N VAL A 143 14.77 14.88 -8.57
CA VAL A 143 16.06 15.53 -8.30
C VAL A 143 16.97 15.46 -9.52
N GLU A 144 17.01 14.32 -10.22
CA GLU A 144 17.78 14.15 -11.46
C GLU A 144 17.27 15.09 -12.56
N PHE A 145 15.96 15.17 -12.79
CA PHE A 145 15.35 16.11 -13.72
C PHE A 145 15.77 17.56 -13.45
N LEU A 146 15.76 17.98 -12.18
CA LEU A 146 16.16 19.34 -11.80
C LEU A 146 17.67 19.58 -11.97
N LYS A 147 18.50 18.58 -11.66
CA LYS A 147 19.95 18.65 -11.87
C LYS A 147 20.29 18.75 -13.35
N GLU A 148 19.63 18.00 -14.22
CA GLU A 148 19.82 18.08 -15.66
C GLU A 148 19.44 19.46 -16.20
N LYS A 149 18.32 20.02 -15.72
CA LYS A 149 17.81 21.30 -16.21
C LYS A 149 18.61 22.52 -15.75
N TYR A 150 19.07 22.53 -14.49
CA TYR A 150 19.67 23.71 -13.88
C TYR A 150 21.15 23.56 -13.52
N SER A 151 21.66 22.33 -13.44
CA SER A 151 23.02 21.95 -13.02
C SER A 151 23.41 22.32 -11.59
N THR A 152 23.07 23.52 -11.12
CA THR A 152 23.40 24.02 -9.78
C THR A 152 22.17 24.56 -9.04
N TRP A 153 22.27 24.59 -7.72
CA TRP A 153 21.23 25.12 -6.84
C TRP A 153 20.96 26.62 -7.10
N GLU A 154 21.99 27.41 -7.38
CA GLU A 154 21.86 28.85 -7.61
C GLU A 154 21.04 29.14 -8.88
N ASN A 155 21.24 28.35 -9.94
CA ASN A 155 20.50 28.49 -11.19
C ASN A 155 19.02 28.15 -10.98
N LEU A 156 18.73 27.09 -10.21
CA LEU A 156 17.36 26.71 -9.87
C LEU A 156 16.68 27.79 -9.04
N VAL A 157 17.31 28.27 -7.97
CA VAL A 157 16.80 29.36 -7.12
C VAL A 157 16.49 30.61 -7.95
N LYS A 158 17.41 30.97 -8.87
CA LYS A 158 17.23 32.10 -9.78
C LYS A 158 16.05 31.89 -10.74
N ALA A 159 15.91 30.69 -11.31
CA ALA A 159 14.83 30.37 -12.23
C ALA A 159 13.46 30.35 -11.56
N TRP A 160 13.38 29.83 -10.33
CA TRP A 160 12.14 29.75 -9.56
C TRP A 160 11.79 31.06 -8.84
N GLY A 161 12.75 31.98 -8.69
CA GLY A 161 12.53 33.26 -8.01
C GLY A 161 12.18 33.13 -6.52
N GLU A 162 12.40 31.96 -5.92
CA GLU A 162 12.06 31.67 -4.53
C GLU A 162 13.29 31.87 -3.62
N LYS A 163 13.11 32.50 -2.47
CA LYS A 163 14.16 32.53 -1.44
C LYS A 163 14.30 31.12 -0.83
N PRO A 164 15.54 30.67 -0.53
CA PRO A 164 15.75 29.40 0.17
C PRO A 164 14.93 29.35 1.46
N LYS A 165 14.12 28.30 1.61
CA LYS A 165 13.37 28.04 2.85
C LYS A 165 14.29 27.37 3.87
N LYS A 166 13.99 27.52 5.16
CA LYS A 166 14.72 26.84 6.24
C LYS A 166 14.72 25.33 6.00
N GLY A 167 15.90 24.73 5.85
CA GLY A 167 16.07 23.29 5.60
C GLY A 167 16.12 22.86 4.13
N ILE A 168 15.97 23.79 3.17
CA ILE A 168 16.17 23.53 1.74
C ILE A 168 17.42 24.30 1.31
N GLN A 169 18.53 23.59 1.14
CA GLN A 169 19.85 24.17 0.89
C GLN A 169 20.50 23.68 -0.41
N ASP A 170 19.92 22.65 -1.03
CA ASP A 170 20.42 21.98 -2.22
C ASP A 170 19.24 21.41 -3.03
N ILE A 171 19.52 20.79 -4.18
CA ILE A 171 18.48 20.21 -5.05
C ILE A 171 17.90 18.94 -4.40
N GLU A 172 18.70 18.18 -3.65
CA GLU A 172 18.33 16.93 -2.97
C GLU A 172 17.29 17.11 -1.84
N SER A 173 17.27 18.28 -1.21
CA SER A 173 16.34 18.67 -0.15
C SER A 173 15.00 19.17 -0.69
N ILE A 174 14.84 19.28 -2.01
CA ILE A 174 13.56 19.63 -2.63
C ILE A 174 12.58 18.46 -2.48
N GLY A 175 11.38 18.77 -1.99
CA GLY A 175 10.27 17.81 -1.93
C GLY A 175 9.78 17.41 -3.32
N TYR A 176 9.23 16.20 -3.44
CA TYR A 176 8.63 15.74 -4.70
C TYR A 176 7.42 16.62 -5.07
N PRO A 177 7.06 16.71 -6.37
CA PRO A 177 6.00 17.59 -6.85
C PRO A 177 4.61 16.99 -6.59
N SER A 178 4.14 17.02 -5.34
CA SER A 178 2.77 16.59 -5.00
C SER A 178 1.71 17.53 -5.59
N LYS A 179 0.47 17.06 -5.74
CA LYS A 179 -0.65 17.87 -6.26
C LYS A 179 -0.83 19.20 -5.54
N ARG A 180 -0.76 19.18 -4.20
CA ARG A 180 -0.87 20.41 -3.39
C ARG A 180 0.25 21.39 -3.73
N VAL A 181 1.49 20.92 -3.77
CA VAL A 181 2.64 21.77 -4.08
C VAL A 181 2.56 22.29 -5.51
N TYR A 182 2.10 21.48 -6.47
CA TYR A 182 1.87 21.89 -7.85
C TYR A 182 0.76 22.94 -8.00
N ALA A 183 -0.34 22.79 -7.24
CA ALA A 183 -1.44 23.76 -7.24
C ALA A 183 -0.98 25.13 -6.71
N GLU A 184 -0.17 25.14 -5.66
CA GLU A 184 0.41 26.34 -5.04
C GLU A 184 1.58 26.93 -5.84
N ALA A 185 2.26 26.13 -6.66
CA ALA A 185 3.39 26.57 -7.47
C ALA A 185 2.97 27.63 -8.51
N LYS A 186 3.90 28.53 -8.81
CA LYS A 186 3.76 29.59 -9.81
C LYS A 186 4.91 29.56 -10.78
N ASP A 187 4.72 30.22 -11.92
CA ASP A 187 5.76 30.53 -12.89
C ASP A 187 6.59 29.30 -13.31
N GLN A 188 7.92 29.45 -13.37
CA GLN A 188 8.83 28.41 -13.84
C GLN A 188 8.75 27.13 -13.00
N LYS A 189 8.56 27.25 -11.68
CA LYS A 189 8.40 26.10 -10.79
C LYS A 189 7.18 25.27 -11.16
N LYS A 190 6.06 25.92 -11.48
CA LYS A 190 4.86 25.21 -11.95
C LYS A 190 5.09 24.56 -13.31
N ALA A 191 5.77 25.24 -14.22
CA ALA A 191 6.10 24.69 -15.54
C ALA A 191 6.97 23.42 -15.42
N ASP A 192 8.02 23.47 -14.58
CA ASP A 192 8.93 22.35 -14.34
C ASP A 192 8.23 21.15 -13.69
N MET A 193 7.40 21.41 -12.68
CA MET A 193 6.60 20.37 -12.06
C MET A 193 5.62 19.74 -13.06
N GLY A 194 4.97 20.55 -13.90
CA GLY A 194 4.06 20.05 -14.93
C GLY A 194 4.78 19.25 -16.03
N GLU A 195 6.00 19.63 -16.38
CA GLU A 195 6.86 18.87 -17.31
C GLU A 195 7.22 17.51 -16.72
N PHE A 196 7.70 17.49 -15.48
CA PHE A 196 8.04 16.24 -14.80
C PHE A 196 6.83 15.34 -14.59
N ILE A 197 5.68 15.88 -14.18
CA ILE A 197 4.44 15.11 -14.00
C ILE A 197 4.05 14.44 -15.32
N LYS A 198 4.11 15.16 -16.46
CA LYS A 198 3.83 14.55 -17.78
C LYS A 198 4.83 13.45 -18.15
N GLN A 199 6.12 13.66 -17.90
CA GLN A 199 7.14 12.63 -18.11
C GLN A 199 6.90 11.41 -17.22
N ALA A 200 6.42 11.65 -16.00
CA ALA A 200 6.13 10.61 -15.04
C ALA A 200 4.86 9.82 -15.42
N GLU A 201 3.79 10.49 -15.84
CA GLU A 201 2.56 9.87 -16.35
C GLU A 201 2.84 8.95 -17.55
N LEU A 202 3.74 9.35 -18.46
CA LEU A 202 4.17 8.53 -19.59
C LEU A 202 4.91 7.26 -19.17
N LYS A 203 5.56 7.27 -18.00
CA LYS A 203 6.20 6.09 -17.37
C LYS A 203 5.21 5.27 -16.53
N GLY A 204 3.94 5.68 -16.44
CA GLY A 204 2.90 5.01 -15.67
C GLY A 204 2.83 5.45 -14.20
N TYR A 205 3.41 6.59 -13.84
CA TYR A 205 3.30 7.15 -12.49
C TYR A 205 1.99 7.92 -12.32
N ASP A 206 1.21 7.55 -11.32
CA ASP A 206 0.06 8.34 -10.86
C ASP A 206 0.49 9.15 -9.63
N LEU A 207 0.82 10.43 -9.82
CA LEU A 207 1.23 11.36 -8.77
C LEU A 207 0.04 11.94 -7.99
N ASP A 208 -1.11 11.24 -8.02
CA ASP A 208 -2.30 11.49 -7.23
C ASP A 208 -2.06 11.26 -5.72
N ASP A 209 -1.23 12.10 -5.12
CA ASP A 209 -0.91 12.04 -3.70
C ASP A 209 -1.62 13.13 -2.87
N GLU A 210 -2.08 12.64 -1.70
CA GLU A 210 -2.56 13.34 -0.50
C GLU A 210 -3.98 13.93 -0.55
N GLU A 211 -4.98 13.11 -0.20
CA GLU A 211 -6.08 13.61 0.65
C GLU A 211 -5.77 13.22 2.09
N GLU A 212 -5.89 14.21 2.99
CA GLU A 212 -5.60 14.19 4.44
C GLU A 212 -6.09 12.94 5.19
#